data_AF-A0A0D6Z832-F1
#
_entry.id   AF-A0A0D6Z832-F1
#
_cell.length_a   1.000
_cell.length_b   1.000
_cell.length_c   1.000
_cell.angle_alpha   90.00
_cell.angle_beta   90.00
_cell.angle_gamma   90.00
#
_symmetry.space_group_name_H-M   'P 1'
#
loop_
_entity.id
_entity.type
_entity.pdbx_description
1 polymer ?
#
loop_
_entity_poly.entity_id
_entity_poly.type
_entity_poly.pdbx_seq_one_letter_code
_entity_poly.pdbx_strand_id
1 'polypeptide(L)'
;MLINWFYKSSFAFRPDTGKTFLDCPNNIENYLIAFQKNSNSIKNELPVTHSSICYLLNELDKKMNFESEFPHVDKRIFENMRSLLRSEGTEEKLNFDRSFEEIKEKLNI
;
A
#
# COMPACT_ATOMS: atom_id res chain seq x y z
N MET A 1 1.92 9.04 -0.27
CA MET A 1 0.54 8.84 0.25
C MET A 1 0.50 7.84 1.39
N LEU A 2 0.78 6.55 1.18
CA LEU A 2 0.72 5.53 2.25
C LEU A 2 1.62 5.85 3.45
N ILE A 3 2.84 6.33 3.23
CA ILE A 3 3.77 6.69 4.32
C ILE A 3 3.21 7.82 5.20
N ASN A 4 2.62 8.85 4.59
CA ASN A 4 2.02 9.95 5.35
C ASN A 4 0.79 9.49 6.15
N TRP A 5 0.03 8.54 5.61
CA TRP A 5 -1.08 7.95 6.33
C TRP A 5 -0.61 7.10 7.52
N PHE A 6 0.44 6.30 7.32
CA PHE A 6 1.06 5.51 8.38
C PHE A 6 1.58 6.38 9.53
N TYR A 7 2.21 7.51 9.22
CA TYR A 7 2.66 8.49 10.23
C TYR A 7 1.54 9.42 10.73
N LYS A 8 0.30 9.27 10.24
CA LYS A 8 -0.84 10.15 10.55
C LYS A 8 -0.54 11.64 10.30
N SER A 9 0.41 11.93 9.40
CA SER A 9 0.79 13.30 9.04
C SER A 9 -0.12 13.88 7.96
N SER A 10 -0.90 13.04 7.28
CA SER A 10 -1.99 13.46 6.40
C SER A 10 -3.05 12.38 6.27
N PHE A 11 -4.30 12.77 6.02
CA PHE A 11 -5.36 11.86 5.58
C PHE A 11 -5.20 11.58 4.09
N ALA A 12 -4.33 10.61 3.74
CA ALA A 12 -4.00 10.31 2.34
C ALA A 12 -5.20 9.80 1.54
N PHE A 13 -6.12 9.12 2.25
CA PHE A 13 -7.43 8.73 1.77
C PHE A 13 -8.42 9.27 2.79
N ARG A 14 -9.49 9.91 2.34
CA ARG A 14 -10.55 10.33 3.26
C ARG A 14 -11.35 9.10 3.69
N PRO A 15 -11.72 8.96 4.97
CA PRO A 15 -12.77 8.02 5.36
C PRO A 15 -14.02 8.41 4.58
N ASP A 16 -14.56 7.46 3.82
CA ASP A 16 -15.72 7.75 3.01
C ASP A 16 -16.94 7.91 3.94
N THR A 17 -17.44 9.13 4.04
CA THR A 17 -18.63 9.46 4.85
C THR A 17 -19.94 9.08 4.14
N GLY A 18 -19.86 8.19 3.15
CA GLY A 18 -20.96 7.89 2.21
C GLY A 18 -21.21 9.05 1.23
N LYS A 19 -20.23 9.93 1.06
CA LYS A 19 -20.32 11.09 0.16
C LYS A 19 -19.20 10.96 -0.85
N THR A 20 -19.55 10.64 -2.09
CA THR A 20 -18.66 10.81 -3.24
C THR A 20 -18.34 12.29 -3.38
N PHE A 21 -17.22 12.72 -2.80
CA PHE A 21 -16.66 14.02 -3.09
C PHE A 21 -16.12 13.96 -4.52
N LEU A 22 -16.87 14.54 -5.47
CA LEU A 22 -16.48 14.71 -6.87
C LEU A 22 -15.06 15.28 -7.05
N ASP A 23 -14.53 15.95 -6.02
CA ASP A 23 -13.24 16.65 -6.03
C ASP A 23 -12.09 15.89 -5.33
N CYS A 24 -12.26 14.63 -4.91
CA CYS A 24 -11.19 13.88 -4.25
C CYS A 24 -10.52 12.88 -5.21
N PRO A 25 -9.35 13.19 -5.79
CA PRO A 25 -8.68 12.31 -6.76
C PRO A 25 -8.11 11.02 -6.14
N ASN A 26 -7.97 10.96 -4.82
CA ASN A 26 -7.26 9.87 -4.13
C ASN A 26 -8.24 8.93 -3.42
N ASN A 27 -8.90 8.06 -4.19
CA ASN A 27 -9.72 6.95 -3.67
C ASN A 27 -8.83 5.72 -3.40
N ILE A 28 -8.98 5.12 -2.21
CA ILE A 28 -8.26 3.89 -1.83
C ILE A 28 -8.57 2.72 -2.77
N GLU A 29 -9.80 2.61 -3.26
CA GLU A 29 -10.23 1.58 -4.21
C GLU A 29 -9.39 1.64 -5.50
N ASN A 30 -9.36 2.82 -6.13
CA ASN A 30 -8.58 3.06 -7.34
C ASN A 30 -7.09 2.81 -7.10
N TYR A 31 -6.57 3.23 -5.94
CA TYR A 31 -5.18 3.00 -5.56
C TYR A 31 -4.86 1.51 -5.47
N LEU A 32 -5.69 0.72 -4.78
CA LEU A 32 -5.48 -0.71 -4.62
C LEU A 32 -5.62 -1.47 -5.94
N ILE A 33 -6.60 -1.13 -6.77
CA ILE A 33 -6.77 -1.71 -8.11
C ILE A 33 -5.53 -1.42 -8.97
N ALA A 34 -5.06 -0.17 -8.97
CA ALA A 34 -3.87 0.21 -9.73
C ALA A 34 -2.62 -0.52 -9.22
N PHE A 35 -2.46 -0.66 -7.91
CA PHE A 35 -1.35 -1.40 -7.33
C PHE A 35 -1.40 -2.88 -7.70
N GLN A 36 -2.56 -3.54 -7.55
CA GLN A 36 -2.72 -4.96 -7.91
C GLN A 36 -2.41 -5.22 -9.39
N LYS A 37 -2.91 -4.36 -10.29
CA LYS A 37 -2.68 -4.47 -11.73
C LYS A 37 -1.20 -4.34 -12.10
N ASN A 38 -0.46 -3.45 -11.42
CA ASN A 38 0.92 -3.12 -11.78
C ASN A 38 1.95 -3.73 -10.84
N SER A 39 1.55 -4.54 -9.86
CA SER A 39 2.42 -4.98 -8.77
C SER A 39 3.71 -5.64 -9.27
N ASN A 40 3.60 -6.55 -10.24
CA ASN A 40 4.76 -7.21 -10.83
C ASN A 40 5.68 -6.24 -11.59
N SER A 41 5.12 -5.26 -12.30
CA SER A 41 5.92 -4.23 -13.00
C SER A 41 6.69 -3.40 -11.97
N ILE A 42 6.00 -2.93 -10.93
CA ILE A 42 6.61 -2.14 -9.85
C ILE A 42 7.69 -2.96 -9.14
N LYS A 43 7.46 -4.25 -8.89
CA LYS A 43 8.45 -5.15 -8.27
C LYS A 43 9.73 -5.26 -9.11
N ASN A 44 9.58 -5.41 -10.42
CA ASN A 44 10.72 -5.57 -11.32
C ASN A 44 11.48 -4.26 -11.54
N GLU A 45 10.78 -3.14 -11.67
CA GLU A 45 11.37 -1.84 -11.99
C GLU A 45 11.83 -1.08 -10.75
N LEU A 46 11.08 -1.21 -9.64
CA LEU A 46 11.22 -0.42 -8.42
C LEU A 46 11.05 -1.31 -7.17
N PRO A 47 11.94 -2.29 -6.93
CA PRO A 47 11.78 -3.29 -5.86
C PRO A 47 11.65 -2.67 -4.46
N VAL A 48 12.37 -1.60 -4.13
CA VAL A 48 12.19 -0.88 -2.83
C VAL A 48 10.78 -0.36 -2.69
N THR A 49 10.29 0.29 -3.75
CA THR A 49 8.99 0.93 -3.75
C THR A 49 7.90 -0.13 -3.61
N HIS A 50 8.03 -1.25 -4.31
CA HIS A 50 7.13 -2.38 -4.15
C HIS A 50 7.11 -2.90 -2.71
N SER A 51 8.27 -3.26 -2.14
CA SER A 51 8.36 -3.73 -0.76
C SER A 51 7.80 -2.71 0.24
N SER A 52 8.05 -1.43 0.00
CA SER A 52 7.55 -0.34 0.83
C SER A 52 6.03 -0.25 0.81
N ILE A 53 5.42 -0.34 -0.38
CA ILE A 53 3.97 -0.36 -0.55
C ILE A 53 3.38 -1.57 0.16
N CYS A 54 3.95 -2.76 -0.07
CA CYS A 54 3.45 -4.01 0.50
C CYS A 54 3.43 -3.98 2.03
N TYR A 55 4.54 -3.58 2.66
CA TYR A 55 4.62 -3.44 4.10
C TYR A 55 3.66 -2.38 4.64
N LEU A 56 3.59 -1.19 4.02
CA LEU A 56 2.70 -0.13 4.49
C LEU A 56 1.22 -0.55 4.40
N LEU A 57 0.82 -1.23 3.33
CA LEU A 57 -0.54 -1.77 3.19
C LEU A 57 -0.83 -2.83 4.27
N ASN A 58 0.11 -3.74 4.52
CA ASN A 58 -0.04 -4.76 5.57
C ASN A 58 -0.22 -4.11 6.96
N GLU A 59 0.63 -3.14 7.31
CA GLU A 59 0.59 -2.48 8.61
C GLU A 59 -0.63 -1.59 8.80
N LEU A 60 -1.04 -0.87 7.75
CA LEU A 60 -2.25 -0.06 7.79
C LEU A 60 -3.48 -0.96 7.95
N ASP A 61 -3.62 -2.01 7.15
CA ASP A 61 -4.76 -2.92 7.22
C ASP A 61 -4.89 -3.61 8.58
N LYS A 62 -3.77 -4.03 9.19
CA LYS A 62 -3.74 -4.55 10.57
C LYS A 62 -4.23 -3.54 11.61
N LYS A 63 -3.87 -2.26 11.46
CA LYS A 63 -4.18 -1.22 12.46
C LYS A 63 -5.60 -0.72 12.38
N MET A 64 -6.15 -0.62 11.16
CA MET A 64 -7.42 0.06 10.94
C MET A 64 -8.56 -0.86 10.49
N ASN A 65 -8.24 -2.05 9.97
CA ASN A 65 -9.19 -2.95 9.29
C ASN A 65 -9.92 -2.22 8.15
N PHE A 66 -9.45 -2.40 6.91
CA PHE A 66 -9.93 -1.62 5.79
C PHE A 66 -11.43 -1.77 5.49
N GLU A 67 -12.04 -2.93 5.74
CA GLU A 67 -13.49 -3.10 5.59
C GLU A 67 -14.29 -2.22 6.55
N SER A 68 -13.76 -1.98 7.75
CA SER A 68 -14.40 -1.11 8.74
C SER A 68 -14.25 0.37 8.37
N GLU A 69 -13.09 0.76 7.87
CA GLU A 69 -12.79 2.16 7.52
C GLU A 69 -13.39 2.56 6.15
N PHE A 70 -13.57 1.59 5.26
CA PHE A 70 -14.07 1.78 3.90
C PHE A 70 -15.19 0.79 3.58
N PRO A 71 -16.35 0.89 4.27
CA PRO A 71 -17.44 -0.09 4.15
C PRO A 71 -18.09 -0.12 2.76
N HIS A 72 -17.86 0.90 1.94
CA HIS A 72 -18.40 1.01 0.58
C HIS A 72 -17.51 0.35 -0.48
N VAL A 73 -16.25 0.06 -0.16
CA VAL A 73 -15.32 -0.60 -1.09
C VAL A 73 -15.63 -2.09 -1.11
N ASP A 74 -15.67 -2.69 -2.30
CA ASP A 74 -15.87 -4.13 -2.44
C ASP A 74 -14.78 -4.87 -1.65
N LYS A 75 -15.20 -5.68 -0.67
CA LYS A 75 -14.33 -6.52 0.16
C LYS A 75 -13.36 -7.37 -0.67
N ARG A 76 -13.73 -7.76 -1.89
CA ARG A 76 -12.87 -8.54 -2.80
C ARG A 76 -11.58 -7.79 -3.13
N ILE A 77 -11.60 -6.46 -3.14
CA ILE A 77 -10.42 -5.64 -3.39
C ILE A 77 -9.43 -5.77 -2.24
N PHE A 78 -9.90 -5.77 -0.99
CA PHE A 78 -9.04 -6.01 0.18
C PHE A 78 -8.57 -7.47 0.25
N GLU A 79 -9.44 -8.43 -0.04
CA GLU A 79 -9.09 -9.85 -0.12
C GLU A 79 -7.97 -10.11 -1.16
N ASN A 80 -8.08 -9.53 -2.35
CA ASN A 80 -7.07 -9.61 -3.41
C ASN A 80 -5.76 -8.96 -2.98
N MET A 81 -5.82 -7.78 -2.36
CA MET A 81 -4.66 -7.09 -1.81
C MET A 81 -3.94 -7.99 -0.80
N ARG A 82 -4.65 -8.55 0.20
CA ARG A 82 -4.05 -9.43 1.20
C ARG A 82 -3.49 -10.71 0.60
N SER A 83 -4.16 -11.27 -0.42
CA SER A 83 -3.65 -12.44 -1.14
C SER A 83 -2.32 -12.15 -1.81
N LEU A 84 -2.21 -10.99 -2.46
CA LEU A 84 -0.97 -10.53 -3.07
C LEU A 84 0.12 -10.35 -2.01
N LEU A 85 -0.17 -9.68 -0.89
CA LEU A 85 0.80 -9.50 0.19
C LEU A 85 1.32 -10.83 0.77
N ARG A 86 0.43 -11.83 0.92
CA ARG A 86 0.83 -13.16 1.40
C ARG A 86 1.74 -13.88 0.41
N SER A 87 1.48 -13.80 -0.89
CA SER A 87 2.38 -14.39 -1.90
C SER A 87 3.75 -13.72 -1.96
N GLU A 88 3.84 -12.48 -1.49
CA GLU A 88 5.09 -11.69 -1.46
C GLU A 88 5.93 -11.92 -0.20
N GLY A 89 5.46 -12.73 0.76
CA GLY A 89 6.25 -13.08 1.94
C GLY A 89 6.51 -11.92 2.90
N THR A 90 5.58 -10.95 2.99
CA THR A 90 5.74 -9.75 3.84
C THR A 90 5.56 -10.04 5.34
N GLU A 91 6.50 -10.77 5.93
CA GLU A 91 6.72 -10.82 7.38
C GLU A 91 7.91 -9.96 7.83
N GLU A 92 8.68 -9.40 6.89
CA GLU A 92 9.85 -8.59 7.22
C GLU A 92 9.47 -7.15 7.62
N LYS A 93 10.04 -6.68 8.74
CA LYS A 93 10.03 -5.26 9.12
C LYS A 93 10.78 -4.47 8.06
N LEU A 94 10.15 -3.46 7.47
CA LEU A 94 10.86 -2.46 6.66
C LEU A 94 11.95 -1.81 7.50
N ASN A 95 13.21 -2.12 7.20
CA ASN A 95 14.33 -1.29 7.57
C ASN A 95 14.73 -0.52 6.31
N PHE A 96 14.22 0.71 6.19
CA PHE A 96 14.46 1.55 5.01
C PHE A 96 15.95 1.82 4.80
N ASP A 97 16.72 2.00 5.88
CA ASP A 97 18.16 2.24 5.80
C ASP A 97 18.87 1.00 5.23
N ARG A 98 18.55 -0.20 5.73
CA ARG A 98 19.09 -1.45 5.19
C ARG A 98 18.64 -1.70 3.74
N SER A 99 17.37 -1.47 3.44
CA SER A 99 16.81 -1.71 2.09
C SER A 99 17.45 -0.79 1.05
N PHE A 100 17.82 0.43 1.45
CA PHE A 100 18.54 1.38 0.61
C PHE A 100 19.99 0.95 0.38
N GLU A 101 20.69 0.52 1.44
CA GLU A 101 22.08 0.04 1.34
C GLU A 101 22.20 -1.27 0.54
N GLU A 102 21.28 -2.22 0.70
CA GLU A 102 21.24 -3.45 -0.10
C GLU A 102 21.05 -3.18 -1.61
N ILE A 103 20.45 -2.05 -1.97
CA ILE A 103 20.19 -1.69 -3.36
C ILE A 103 21.27 -0.82 -3.95
N LYS A 104 21.93 0.02 -3.16
CA LYS A 104 23.23 0.56 -3.53
C LYS A 104 24.21 -0.56 -3.90
N GLU A 105 24.31 -1.59 -3.04
CA GLU A 105 25.16 -2.75 -3.31
C GLU A 105 24.77 -3.49 -4.60
N LYS A 106 23.48 -3.71 -4.85
CA LYS A 106 23.01 -4.38 -6.08
C LYS A 106 23.18 -3.54 -7.35
N LEU A 107 23.09 -2.22 -7.24
CA LEU A 107 23.19 -1.30 -8.37
C LEU A 107 24.61 -0.76 -8.57
N ASN A 108 25.56 -1.11 -7.67
CA ASN A 108 26.96 -0.72 -7.71
C ASN A 108 27.15 0.81 -7.71
N ILE A 109 26.35 1.51 -6.89
CA ILE A 109 26.36 2.98 -6.69
C ILE A 109 26.59 3.35 -5.24
#